data_AF-A0A2W5MUY8-F1
#
_entry.id   AF-A0A2W5MUY8-F1
#
_cell.length_a   1.000
_cell.length_b   1.000
_cell.length_c   1.000
_cell.angle_alpha   90.00
_cell.angle_beta   90.00
_cell.angle_gamma   90.00
#
_symmetry.space_group_name_H-M   'P 1'
#
loop_
_entity.id
_entity.type
_entity.pdbx_description
1 polymer ?
#
loop_
_entity_poly.entity_id
_entity_poly.type
_entity_poly.pdbx_seq_one_letter_code
_entity_poly.pdbx_strand_id
1 'polypeptide(L)'
;MGNPILGGRSAARARISRFYSSQSWIEGRAEDQLAQVAAWPGIVAVAGFPDLHPGRFGPVGATFLADRIWPQLVGPDIGCGMALWRLDLPRHRLKIDKAVRRLAMLDDGADPEDAARSLAAAGLEGLIAADGLGSIGGGNHFCEVQAVEEVNDPEATALRPGV
;
A
#
# COMPACT_ATOMS: atom_id res chain seq x y z
N MET A 1 -10.57 -4.78 18.54
CA MET A 1 -9.59 -3.80 19.06
C MET A 1 -8.25 -4.51 19.17
N GLY A 2 -7.23 -4.07 18.45
CA GLY A 2 -5.88 -4.63 18.58
C GLY A 2 -5.28 -4.15 19.91
N ASN A 3 -5.28 -5.02 20.92
CA ASN A 3 -4.36 -4.81 22.04
C ASN A 3 -2.94 -5.04 21.53
N PRO A 4 -1.92 -4.35 22.08
CA PRO A 4 -0.54 -4.73 21.81
C PRO A 4 -0.39 -6.23 22.14
N ILE A 5 0.07 -7.01 21.16
CA ILE A 5 0.17 -8.48 21.27
C ILE A 5 1.00 -8.88 22.51
N LEU A 6 1.93 -8.01 22.92
CA LEU A 6 2.85 -8.24 24.03
C LEU A 6 2.37 -7.71 25.40
N GLY A 7 1.20 -7.04 25.46
CA GLY A 7 0.75 -6.37 26.68
C GLY A 7 1.66 -5.21 27.12
N GLY A 8 1.11 -4.30 27.93
CA GLY A 8 1.84 -3.15 28.46
C GLY A 8 1.59 -1.83 27.73
N ARG A 9 1.64 -0.74 28.49
CA ARG A 9 1.61 0.65 28.00
C ARG A 9 2.93 1.31 28.35
N SER A 10 3.46 2.13 27.46
CA SER A 10 4.63 2.96 27.77
C SER A 10 4.28 3.99 28.84
N ALA A 11 5.22 4.29 29.73
CA ALA A 11 5.09 5.36 30.72
C ALA A 11 5.06 6.75 30.07
N ALA A 12 5.73 6.92 28.94
CA ALA A 12 5.72 8.12 28.12
C ALA A 12 5.02 7.85 26.78
N ARG A 13 4.09 8.73 26.37
CA ARG A 13 3.46 8.65 25.06
C ARG A 13 4.38 9.24 23.99
N ALA A 14 4.46 8.55 22.86
CA ALA A 14 5.13 9.05 21.67
C ALA A 14 4.51 10.36 21.18
N ARG A 15 5.32 11.20 20.55
CA ARG A 15 4.84 12.41 19.87
C ARG A 15 3.94 12.03 18.70
N ILE A 16 2.78 12.66 18.59
CA ILE A 16 1.86 12.53 17.44
C ILE A 16 1.98 13.78 16.58
N SER A 17 2.30 13.61 15.30
CA SER A 17 2.26 14.66 14.28
C SER A 17 1.08 14.42 13.35
N ARG A 18 0.28 15.45 13.07
CA ARG A 18 -0.87 15.37 12.17
C ARG A 18 -0.58 16.20 10.93
N PHE A 19 -0.62 15.58 9.77
CA PHE A 19 -0.36 16.23 8.48
C PHE A 19 -1.66 16.41 7.69
N TYR A 20 -2.72 16.79 8.39
CA TYR A 20 -4.05 17.02 7.83
C TYR A 20 -4.71 18.21 8.52
N SER A 21 -5.72 18.77 7.86
CA SER A 21 -6.45 19.94 8.36
C SER A 21 -7.91 19.59 8.60
N SER A 22 -8.70 20.57 9.06
CA SER A 22 -10.16 20.43 9.17
C SER A 22 -10.87 20.21 7.83
N GLN A 23 -10.17 20.38 6.69
CA GLN A 23 -10.71 20.06 5.36
C GLN A 23 -10.56 18.58 5.00
N SER A 24 -9.70 17.84 5.71
CA SER A 24 -9.53 16.39 5.51
C SER A 24 -10.65 15.64 6.23
N TRP A 25 -11.27 14.70 5.53
CA TRP A 25 -12.24 13.79 6.15
C TRP A 25 -11.50 12.69 6.90
N ILE A 26 -11.39 12.83 8.21
CA ILE A 26 -10.77 11.83 9.08
C ILE A 26 -11.87 10.94 9.67
N GLU A 27 -11.84 9.65 9.33
CA GLU A 27 -12.95 8.76 9.63
C GLU A 27 -12.93 8.27 11.09
N GLY A 28 -14.08 8.43 11.76
CA GLY A 28 -14.44 7.69 12.97
C GLY A 28 -13.35 7.65 14.04
N ARG A 29 -12.88 6.44 14.37
CA ARG A 29 -11.93 6.17 15.47
C ARG A 29 -10.46 6.25 15.06
N ALA A 30 -10.12 6.79 13.90
CA ALA A 30 -8.75 6.74 13.41
C ALA A 30 -7.76 7.50 14.31
N GLU A 31 -8.18 8.67 14.84
CA GLU A 31 -7.36 9.42 15.81
C GLU A 31 -7.23 8.70 17.15
N ASP A 32 -8.28 8.00 17.60
CA ASP A 32 -8.22 7.16 18.81
C ASP A 32 -7.19 6.03 18.63
N GLN A 33 -7.14 5.43 17.44
CA GLN A 33 -6.15 4.40 17.12
C GLN A 33 -4.73 4.98 17.07
N LEU A 34 -4.53 6.19 16.52
CA LEU A 34 -3.23 6.88 16.60
C LEU A 34 -2.81 7.10 18.05
N ALA A 35 -3.72 7.62 18.88
CA ALA A 35 -3.46 7.86 20.30
C ALA A 35 -3.17 6.57 21.07
N GLN A 36 -3.84 5.46 20.71
CA GLN A 36 -3.59 4.15 21.28
C GLN A 36 -2.20 3.63 20.91
N VAL A 37 -1.82 3.68 19.64
CA VAL A 37 -0.49 3.24 19.16
C VAL A 37 0.62 4.10 19.75
N ALA A 38 0.41 5.41 19.88
CA ALA A 38 1.37 6.30 20.53
C ALA A 38 1.67 5.95 22.01
N ALA A 39 0.81 5.16 22.66
CA ALA A 39 1.02 4.66 24.01
C ALA A 39 1.67 3.26 24.07
N TRP A 40 1.99 2.65 22.94
CA TRP A 40 2.61 1.32 22.91
C TRP A 40 4.10 1.40 23.30
N PRO A 41 4.64 0.39 23.99
CA PRO A 41 6.07 0.32 24.31
C PRO A 41 6.95 0.43 23.05
N GLY A 42 8.04 1.17 23.14
CA GLY A 42 9.01 1.27 22.05
C GLY A 42 8.58 2.14 20.86
N ILE A 43 7.34 2.66 20.83
CA ILE A 43 6.95 3.68 19.85
C ILE A 43 7.58 5.01 20.26
N VAL A 44 8.30 5.63 19.32
CA VAL A 44 9.05 6.88 19.51
C VAL A 44 8.27 8.06 18.95
N ALA A 45 7.68 7.91 17.76
CA ALA A 45 6.87 8.93 17.10
C ALA A 45 5.81 8.31 16.21
N VAL A 46 4.69 9.01 16.07
CA VAL A 46 3.57 8.65 15.21
C VAL A 46 3.24 9.83 14.30
N ALA A 47 2.95 9.57 13.03
CA ALA A 47 2.44 10.54 12.07
C ALA A 47 1.13 10.03 11.44
N GLY A 48 0.12 10.88 11.35
CA GLY A 48 -1.12 10.61 10.59
C GLY A 48 -1.24 11.53 9.37
N PHE A 49 -1.73 10.98 8.26
CA PHE A 49 -1.83 11.64 6.95
C PHE A 49 -3.29 11.96 6.57
N PRO A 50 -3.54 12.72 5.48
CA PRO A 50 -4.89 13.13 5.10
C PRO A 50 -5.88 12.01 4.79
N ASP A 51 -5.40 10.80 4.50
CA ASP A 51 -6.17 9.59 4.23
C ASP A 51 -6.37 8.70 5.47
N LEU A 52 -6.08 9.23 6.67
CA LEU A 52 -6.16 8.49 7.92
C LEU A 52 -7.58 7.94 8.18
N HIS A 53 -7.68 6.63 8.35
CA HIS A 53 -8.94 5.95 8.64
C HIS A 53 -8.77 4.72 9.54
N PRO A 54 -9.85 4.20 10.16
CA PRO A 54 -9.77 3.08 11.07
C PRO A 54 -9.32 1.79 10.36
N GLY A 55 -8.28 1.14 10.90
CA GLY A 55 -7.85 -0.18 10.45
C GLY A 55 -8.11 -1.28 11.49
N ARG A 56 -7.91 -2.54 11.10
CA ARG A 56 -8.14 -3.72 11.95
C ARG A 56 -7.22 -3.75 13.18
N PHE A 57 -5.94 -3.38 13.00
CA PHE A 57 -4.89 -3.54 14.00
C PHE A 57 -4.28 -2.22 14.50
N GLY A 58 -4.47 -1.16 13.73
CA GLY A 58 -4.02 0.22 13.95
C GLY A 58 -4.65 1.09 12.86
N PRO A 59 -4.44 2.41 12.86
CA PRO A 59 -4.96 3.26 11.80
C PRO A 59 -4.22 3.02 10.49
N VAL A 60 -4.94 3.12 9.37
CA VAL A 60 -4.36 3.18 8.02
C VAL A 60 -4.12 4.66 7.68
N GLY A 61 -3.16 4.98 6.80
CA GLY A 61 -2.77 6.37 6.52
C GLY A 61 -1.88 6.97 7.62
N ALA A 62 -0.96 6.16 8.16
CA ALA A 62 -0.09 6.56 9.27
C ALA A 62 1.33 5.98 9.13
N THR A 63 2.29 6.61 9.80
CA THR A 63 3.67 6.11 9.95
C THR A 63 4.06 6.06 11.41
N PHE A 64 4.84 5.03 11.79
CA PHE A 64 5.26 4.78 13.15
C PHE A 64 6.78 4.60 13.19
N LEU A 65 7.47 5.43 13.98
CA LEU A 65 8.86 5.21 14.34
C LEU A 65 8.90 4.42 15.64
N ALA A 66 9.60 3.29 15.65
CA ALA A 66 9.68 2.39 16.78
C ALA A 66 11.08 1.79 16.93
N ASP A 67 11.42 1.35 18.14
CA ASP A 67 12.66 0.61 18.44
C ASP A 67 12.62 -0.88 18.03
N ARG A 68 11.45 -1.34 17.56
CA ARG A 68 11.16 -2.72 17.18
C ARG A 68 10.12 -2.79 16.08
N ILE A 69 10.06 -3.95 15.42
CA ILE A 69 9.03 -4.23 14.43
C ILE A 69 7.72 -4.59 15.14
N TRP A 70 6.65 -3.95 14.71
CA TRP A 70 5.29 -4.29 15.08
C TRP A 70 4.56 -4.83 13.84
N PRO A 71 4.57 -6.15 13.58
CA PRO A 71 4.01 -6.72 12.35
C PRO A 71 2.55 -6.30 12.12
N GLN A 72 1.78 -6.12 13.19
CA GLN A 72 0.39 -5.71 13.10
C GLN A 72 0.19 -4.26 12.58
N LEU A 73 1.22 -3.40 12.66
CA LEU A 73 1.18 -2.04 12.12
C LEU A 73 1.65 -1.97 10.65
N VAL A 74 2.26 -3.03 10.12
CA VAL A 74 2.59 -3.15 8.69
C VAL A 74 1.32 -3.42 7.88
N GLY A 75 0.41 -4.21 8.45
CA GLY A 75 -0.83 -4.63 7.79
C GLY A 75 -0.75 -6.09 7.31
N PRO A 76 -1.91 -6.70 7.01
CA PRO A 76 -1.97 -8.09 6.57
C PRO A 76 -1.51 -8.28 5.12
N ASP A 77 -1.59 -7.23 4.30
CA ASP A 77 -1.20 -7.25 2.89
C ASP A 77 0.20 -6.66 2.73
N ILE A 78 1.20 -7.44 3.14
CA ILE A 78 2.59 -7.00 3.23
C ILE A 78 3.14 -6.81 1.82
N GLY A 79 3.60 -5.60 1.53
CA GLY A 79 4.15 -5.24 0.22
C GLY A 79 3.12 -4.71 -0.77
N CYS A 80 1.84 -4.58 -0.37
CA CYS A 80 0.85 -3.82 -1.14
C CYS A 80 1.40 -2.43 -1.45
N GLY A 81 1.32 -2.05 -2.72
CA GLY A 81 1.91 -0.81 -3.22
C GLY A 81 1.55 -0.59 -4.69
N MET A 82 2.09 0.49 -5.23
CA MET A 82 1.86 0.89 -6.62
C MET A 82 3.17 0.87 -7.39
N ALA A 83 3.08 0.46 -8.64
CA ALA A 83 4.14 0.61 -9.62
C ALA A 83 3.57 1.26 -10.88
N LEU A 84 4.37 2.12 -11.51
CA LEU A 84 3.98 2.88 -12.70
C LEU A 84 4.98 2.58 -13.82
N TRP A 85 4.46 2.16 -14.97
CA TRP A 85 5.25 1.93 -16.17
C TRP A 85 4.83 2.88 -17.28
N ARG A 86 5.80 3.59 -17.86
CA ARG A 86 5.56 4.40 -19.06
C ARG A 86 5.55 3.49 -20.28
N LEU A 87 4.48 3.56 -21.07
CA LEU A 87 4.36 2.83 -22.33
C LEU A 87 4.78 3.71 -23.50
N ASP A 88 5.39 3.09 -24.52
CA ASP A 88 5.61 3.72 -25.82
C ASP A 88 4.36 3.64 -26.72
N LEU A 89 3.17 3.61 -26.11
CA LEU A 89 1.87 3.50 -26.76
C LEU A 89 1.18 4.87 -26.77
N PRO A 90 1.09 5.56 -27.92
CA PRO A 90 0.35 6.82 -28.01
C PRO A 90 -1.13 6.65 -27.69
N ARG A 91 -1.74 7.63 -27.01
CA ARG A 91 -3.15 7.59 -26.58
C ARG A 91 -4.10 7.24 -27.73
N HIS A 92 -3.91 7.85 -28.90
CA HIS A 92 -4.79 7.61 -30.07
C HIS A 92 -4.73 6.18 -30.62
N ARG A 93 -3.73 5.38 -30.21
CA ARG A 93 -3.60 3.96 -30.57
C ARG A 93 -4.16 3.02 -29.51
N LEU A 94 -4.52 3.52 -28.33
CA LEU A 94 -5.13 2.72 -27.29
C LEU A 94 -6.55 2.32 -27.68
N LYS A 95 -6.75 1.02 -27.89
CA LYS A 95 -8.09 0.43 -28.10
C LYS A 95 -8.54 -0.22 -26.81
N ILE A 96 -9.46 0.42 -26.08
CA ILE A 96 -9.89 0.01 -24.74
C ILE A 96 -10.33 -1.45 -24.71
N ASP A 97 -11.23 -1.87 -25.62
CA ASP A 97 -11.70 -3.27 -25.66
C ASP A 97 -10.57 -4.29 -25.83
N LYS A 98 -9.53 -3.92 -26.57
CA LYS A 98 -8.35 -4.78 -26.77
C LYS A 98 -7.46 -4.79 -25.54
N ALA A 99 -7.33 -3.66 -24.84
CA ALA A 99 -6.58 -3.58 -23.59
C ALA A 99 -7.26 -4.42 -22.50
N VAL A 100 -8.57 -4.25 -22.28
CA VAL A 100 -9.34 -5.03 -21.30
C VAL A 100 -9.20 -6.53 -21.55
N ARG A 101 -9.42 -6.98 -22.79
CA ARG A 101 -9.25 -8.41 -23.14
C ARG A 101 -7.85 -8.95 -22.88
N ARG A 102 -6.81 -8.11 -22.99
CA ARG A 102 -5.44 -8.53 -22.71
C ARG A 102 -5.13 -8.53 -21.23
N LEU A 103 -5.62 -7.55 -20.48
CA LEU A 103 -5.40 -7.44 -19.04
C LEU A 103 -6.10 -8.56 -18.25
N ALA A 104 -7.12 -9.20 -18.81
CA ALA A 104 -7.75 -10.38 -18.21
C ALA A 104 -6.76 -11.51 -17.87
N MET A 105 -5.62 -11.59 -18.57
CA MET A 105 -4.58 -12.58 -18.26
C MET A 105 -3.95 -12.39 -16.87
N LEU A 106 -4.11 -11.21 -16.25
CA LEU A 106 -3.60 -10.92 -14.92
C LEU A 106 -4.41 -11.60 -13.81
N ASP A 107 -5.57 -12.17 -14.13
CA ASP A 107 -6.37 -12.97 -13.19
C ASP A 107 -5.87 -14.42 -13.12
N ASP A 108 -5.16 -14.89 -14.14
CA ASP A 108 -4.74 -16.30 -14.26
C ASP A 108 -3.54 -16.66 -13.37
N GLY A 109 -2.79 -15.65 -12.89
CA GLY A 109 -1.57 -15.85 -12.11
C GLY A 109 -0.35 -16.23 -12.96
N ALA A 110 0.78 -16.45 -12.29
CA ALA A 110 1.99 -16.96 -12.91
C ALA A 110 1.87 -18.45 -13.23
N ASP A 111 2.64 -18.91 -14.23
CA ASP A 111 2.82 -20.34 -14.43
C ASP A 111 3.37 -21.00 -13.15
N PRO A 112 2.79 -22.13 -12.67
CA PRO A 112 3.19 -22.72 -11.40
C PRO A 112 4.67 -23.12 -11.30
N GLU A 113 5.29 -23.56 -12.39
CA GLU A 113 6.71 -23.93 -12.40
C GLU A 113 7.59 -22.69 -12.32
N ASP A 114 7.21 -21.62 -13.04
CA ASP A 114 7.89 -20.34 -12.99
C ASP A 114 7.76 -19.66 -11.62
N ALA A 115 6.57 -19.74 -11.01
CA ALA A 115 6.30 -19.25 -9.67
C ALA A 115 7.15 -19.98 -8.63
N ALA A 116 7.16 -21.32 -8.67
CA ALA A 116 7.99 -22.14 -7.79
C ALA A 116 9.48 -21.82 -7.93
N ARG A 117 9.98 -21.71 -9.18
CA ARG A 117 11.37 -21.36 -9.46
C ARG A 117 11.73 -19.95 -8.98
N SER A 118 10.80 -19.00 -9.04
CA SER A 118 11.01 -17.64 -8.53
C SER A 118 11.09 -17.61 -7.01
N LEU A 119 10.23 -18.36 -6.31
CA LEU A 119 10.29 -18.51 -4.86
C LEU A 119 11.58 -19.21 -4.41
N ALA A 120 12.01 -20.24 -5.16
CA ALA A 120 13.29 -20.93 -4.96
C ALA A 120 14.48 -19.97 -5.03
N ALA A 121 14.56 -19.20 -6.12
CA ALA A 121 15.62 -18.23 -6.33
C ALA A 121 15.64 -17.13 -5.24
N ALA A 122 14.48 -16.79 -4.68
CA ALA A 122 14.35 -15.82 -3.60
C ALA A 122 14.53 -16.42 -2.19
N GLY A 123 14.64 -17.74 -2.05
CA GLY A 123 14.72 -18.42 -0.75
C GLY A 123 13.42 -18.35 0.06
N LEU A 124 12.26 -18.26 -0.61
CA LEU A 124 10.93 -18.09 -0.02
C LEU A 124 10.05 -19.35 -0.15
N GLU A 125 10.64 -20.47 -0.54
CA GLU A 125 9.95 -21.76 -0.68
C GLU A 125 9.26 -22.15 0.63
N GLY A 126 7.98 -22.51 0.54
CA GLY A 126 7.16 -22.94 1.69
C GLY A 126 6.77 -21.82 2.66
N LEU A 127 7.24 -20.58 2.45
CA LEU A 127 6.82 -19.40 3.22
C LEU A 127 5.67 -18.65 2.55
N ILE A 128 5.62 -18.69 1.21
CA ILE A 128 4.59 -18.04 0.39
C ILE A 128 3.98 -19.09 -0.53
N ALA A 129 2.66 -19.03 -0.71
CA ALA A 129 1.95 -19.92 -1.61
C ALA A 129 2.22 -19.50 -3.08
N ALA A 130 2.66 -20.45 -3.90
CA ALA A 130 3.06 -20.18 -5.28
C ALA A 130 1.88 -19.76 -6.18
N ASP A 131 0.66 -20.19 -5.84
CA ASP A 131 -0.58 -19.83 -6.52
C ASP A 131 -0.96 -18.35 -6.37
N GLY A 132 -0.41 -17.67 -5.36
CA GLY A 132 -0.58 -16.23 -5.17
C GLY A 132 0.33 -15.36 -6.05
N LEU A 133 1.29 -15.94 -6.78
CA LEU A 133 2.21 -15.16 -7.61
C LEU A 133 1.65 -14.82 -8.98
N GLY A 134 1.97 -13.61 -9.47
CA GLY A 134 1.68 -13.18 -10.84
C GLY A 134 0.22 -12.83 -11.11
N SER A 135 -0.64 -12.77 -10.08
CA SER A 135 -2.02 -12.27 -10.20
C SER A 135 -2.16 -10.86 -9.60
N ILE A 136 -3.26 -10.18 -9.91
CA ILE A 136 -3.60 -8.89 -9.28
C ILE A 136 -4.14 -9.08 -7.85
N GLY A 137 -4.80 -10.21 -7.59
CA GLY A 137 -5.50 -10.43 -6.33
C GLY A 137 -6.85 -9.69 -6.26
N GLY A 138 -7.45 -9.67 -5.07
CA GLY A 138 -8.77 -9.06 -4.83
C GLY A 138 -8.70 -7.74 -4.06
N GLY A 139 -9.85 -7.28 -3.57
CA GLY A 139 -9.92 -6.08 -2.72
C GLY A 139 -9.75 -4.79 -3.53
N ASN A 140 -8.80 -3.95 -3.14
CA ASN A 140 -8.50 -2.68 -3.79
C ASN A 140 -7.33 -2.77 -4.79
N HIS A 141 -6.94 -3.98 -5.20
CA HIS A 141 -5.89 -4.20 -6.18
C HIS A 141 -6.45 -4.09 -7.60
N PHE A 142 -5.78 -3.32 -8.45
CA PHE A 142 -6.18 -3.15 -9.85
C PHE A 142 -4.97 -2.82 -10.72
N CYS A 143 -5.14 -3.06 -12.02
CA CYS A 143 -4.25 -2.56 -13.06
C CYS A 143 -5.06 -1.65 -13.98
N GLU A 144 -4.54 -0.47 -14.25
CA GLU A 144 -5.19 0.51 -15.11
C GLU A 144 -4.22 1.02 -16.19
N VAL A 145 -4.79 1.33 -17.35
CA VAL A 145 -4.08 2.03 -18.42
C VAL A 145 -4.61 3.46 -18.46
N GLN A 146 -3.77 4.39 -18.08
CA GLN A 146 -4.10 5.81 -17.99
C GLN A 146 -3.38 6.61 -19.08
N ALA A 147 -3.88 7.82 -19.33
CA ALA A 147 -3.21 8.82 -20.15
C ALA A 147 -2.91 10.05 -19.30
N VAL A 148 -1.75 10.66 -19.52
CA VAL A 148 -1.38 11.91 -18.85
C VAL A 148 -2.27 13.02 -19.42
N GLU A 149 -3.08 13.64 -18.56
CA GLU A 149 -3.97 14.74 -18.92
C GLU A 149 -3.37 16.11 -18.60
N GLU A 150 -2.62 16.22 -17.51
CA GLU A 150 -2.00 17.46 -17.05
C GLU A 150 -0.60 17.17 -16.47
N VAL A 151 0.30 18.15 -16.56
CA VAL A 151 1.63 18.12 -15.95
C VAL A 151 1.83 19.40 -15.15
N ASN A 152 1.81 19.27 -13.82
CA ASN A 152 1.91 20.41 -12.89
C ASN A 152 3.35 20.93 -12.75
N ASP A 153 4.34 20.04 -12.86
CA ASP A 153 5.76 20.38 -12.80
C ASP A 153 6.49 19.79 -14.04
N PRO A 154 6.60 20.58 -15.13
CA PRO A 154 7.23 20.13 -16.36
C PRO A 154 8.74 19.89 -16.27
N GLU A 155 9.41 20.44 -15.24
CA GLU A 155 10.85 20.26 -15.05
C GLU A 155 11.14 18.93 -14.33
N ALA A 156 10.22 18.47 -13.48
CA ALA A 156 10.34 17.18 -12.77
C ALA A 156 10.05 15.95 -13.64
N THR A 157 9.54 16.10 -14.87
CA THR A 157 9.15 14.95 -15.70
C THR A 157 9.29 15.15 -17.21
N ALA A 158 9.59 14.05 -17.91
CA ALA A 158 9.55 13.98 -19.37
C ALA A 158 8.16 13.62 -19.92
N LEU A 159 7.17 13.33 -19.07
CA LEU A 159 5.80 13.06 -19.49
C LEU A 159 5.15 14.31 -20.09
N ARG A 160 4.23 14.12 -21.05
CA ARG A 160 3.55 15.21 -21.74
C ARG A 160 2.05 14.90 -21.85
N PRO A 161 1.15 15.87 -21.64
CA PRO A 161 -0.28 15.68 -21.82
C PRO A 161 -0.66 15.21 -23.23
N GLY A 162 -1.63 14.32 -23.32
CA GLY A 162 -2.31 13.99 -24.57
C GLY A 162 -1.48 13.21 -25.62
N VAL A 163 -0.28 12.74 -25.26
CA VAL A 163 0.55 11.88 -26.13
C VAL A 163 0.01 10.46 -26.18
#